data_AF-A0A0M1J3H8-F1
#
_entry.id   AF-A0A0M1J3H8-F1
#
_cell.length_a   1.000
_cell.length_b   1.000
_cell.length_c   1.000
_cell.angle_alpha   90.00
_cell.angle_beta   90.00
_cell.angle_gamma   90.00
#
_symmetry.space_group_name_H-M   'P 1'
#
loop_
_entity.id
_entity.type
_entity.pdbx_description
1 polymer ?
#
loop_
_entity_poly.entity_id
_entity_poly.type
_entity_poly.pdbx_seq_one_letter_code
_entity_poly.pdbx_strand_id
1 'polypeptide(L)'
;MLYGNGAYQFKALTTAGTVNDDKWHHIVFIRQGAKGTIYLDGTMDVSATGPVKDLKSSIAVGMGADIRDRNEYLTGQIDEVAIWSRALSQKEVKTIFNTLNSRNITTVSTPPQCFWMENISGQFNWIPANIVYNKELTKQECFELDSCDGGLGKSGGGCYMWANSIKAKRIAW
;
A
#
# COMPACT_ATOMS: atom_id res chain seq x y z
N MET A 1 1.10 -20.35 -14.30
CA MET A 1 1.02 -21.83 -14.41
C MET A 1 2.04 -22.47 -13.48
N LEU A 2 1.74 -23.62 -12.85
CA LEU A 2 2.76 -24.41 -12.14
C LEU A 2 3.25 -25.55 -13.03
N TYR A 3 4.54 -25.54 -13.37
CA TYR A 3 5.18 -26.55 -14.21
C TYR A 3 6.11 -27.44 -13.38
N GLY A 4 6.01 -28.76 -13.55
CA GLY A 4 6.85 -29.71 -12.81
C GLY A 4 6.93 -31.06 -13.52
N ASN A 5 8.16 -31.57 -13.66
CA ASN A 5 8.46 -32.86 -14.27
C ASN A 5 7.80 -33.11 -15.65
N GLY A 6 8.04 -32.23 -16.61
CA GLY A 6 7.62 -32.43 -18.00
C GLY A 6 6.14 -32.16 -18.29
N ALA A 7 5.34 -31.80 -17.28
CA ALA A 7 3.93 -31.50 -17.47
C ALA A 7 3.43 -30.40 -16.52
N TYR A 8 2.27 -29.85 -16.84
CA TYR A 8 1.58 -28.90 -15.99
C TYR A 8 1.01 -29.60 -14.74
N GLN A 9 1.25 -29.04 -13.55
CA GLN A 9 0.55 -29.45 -12.33
C GLN A 9 -0.88 -28.89 -12.33
N PHE A 10 -1.04 -27.69 -12.90
CA PHE A 10 -2.32 -27.08 -13.22
C PHE A 10 -2.31 -26.63 -14.68
N LYS A 11 -3.26 -27.15 -15.47
CA LYS A 11 -3.34 -26.88 -16.91
C LYS A 11 -3.63 -25.41 -17.21
N ALA A 12 -4.49 -24.76 -16.42
CA ALA A 12 -4.61 -23.30 -16.32
C ALA A 12 -5.47 -22.98 -15.09
N LEU A 13 -5.03 -22.02 -14.28
CA LEU A 13 -5.86 -21.30 -13.33
C LEU A 13 -5.74 -19.84 -13.77
N THR A 14 -6.73 -19.37 -14.52
CA THR A 14 -6.88 -17.96 -14.89
C THR A 14 -7.89 -17.35 -13.95
N THR A 15 -7.68 -16.09 -13.58
CA THR A 15 -8.68 -15.37 -12.78
C THR A 15 -10.00 -15.30 -13.54
N ALA A 16 -11.12 -15.35 -12.82
CA ALA A 16 -12.44 -15.04 -13.40
C ALA A 16 -12.67 -13.53 -13.48
N GLY A 17 -12.04 -12.77 -12.55
CA GLY A 17 -12.01 -11.31 -12.58
C GLY A 17 -11.09 -10.74 -13.66
N THR A 18 -11.48 -9.58 -14.18
CA THR A 18 -10.66 -8.74 -15.06
C THR A 18 -9.50 -8.13 -14.27
N VAL A 19 -8.28 -8.24 -14.81
CA VAL A 19 -7.05 -7.70 -14.20
C VAL A 19 -6.27 -6.78 -15.14
N ASN A 20 -6.71 -6.67 -16.39
CA ASN A 20 -6.11 -5.85 -17.44
C ASN A 20 -6.92 -4.55 -17.66
N ASP A 21 -7.17 -3.83 -16.57
CA ASP A 21 -7.99 -2.61 -16.56
C ASP A 21 -7.21 -1.36 -16.09
N ASP A 22 -5.88 -1.42 -16.19
CA ASP A 22 -4.91 -0.38 -15.80
C ASP A 22 -4.96 0.02 -14.30
N LYS A 23 -5.45 -0.87 -13.43
CA LYS A 23 -5.42 -0.68 -11.96
C LYS A 23 -4.48 -1.65 -11.27
N TRP A 24 -4.10 -1.28 -10.04
CA TRP A 24 -3.40 -2.18 -9.13
C TRP A 24 -4.34 -3.29 -8.67
N HIS A 25 -3.88 -4.53 -8.83
CA HIS A 25 -4.56 -5.72 -8.31
C HIS A 25 -3.63 -6.51 -7.39
N HIS A 26 -4.19 -7.04 -6.32
CA HIS A 26 -3.48 -7.93 -5.41
C HIS A 26 -3.83 -9.38 -5.73
N ILE A 27 -2.84 -10.14 -6.21
CA ILE A 27 -3.01 -11.52 -6.64
C ILE A 27 -2.24 -12.44 -5.70
N VAL A 28 -2.92 -13.44 -5.14
CA VAL A 28 -2.28 -14.49 -4.33
C VAL A 28 -2.61 -15.85 -4.90
N PHE A 29 -1.57 -16.64 -5.19
CA PHE A 29 -1.71 -18.05 -5.51
C PHE A 29 -1.30 -18.91 -4.31
N ILE A 30 -2.17 -19.84 -3.92
CA ILE A 30 -1.96 -20.77 -2.80
C ILE A 30 -2.00 -22.20 -3.29
N ARG A 31 -0.99 -22.98 -2.92
CA ARG A 31 -0.94 -24.44 -3.10
C ARG A 31 -1.10 -25.13 -1.75
N GLN A 32 -2.12 -25.98 -1.62
CA GLN A 32 -2.32 -26.84 -0.45
C GLN A 32 -2.57 -28.28 -0.91
N GLY A 33 -1.54 -29.12 -0.85
CA GLY A 33 -1.60 -30.48 -1.40
C GLY A 33 -2.01 -30.43 -2.87
N ALA A 34 -3.03 -31.21 -3.25
CA ALA A 34 -3.56 -31.26 -4.61
C ALA A 34 -4.47 -30.07 -4.99
N LYS A 35 -4.80 -29.16 -4.07
CA LYS A 35 -5.63 -27.98 -4.35
C LYS A 35 -4.78 -26.73 -4.62
N GLY A 36 -5.17 -25.95 -5.61
CA GLY A 36 -4.60 -24.66 -5.96
C GLY A 36 -5.71 -23.62 -5.95
N THR A 37 -5.48 -22.46 -5.35
CA THR A 37 -6.47 -21.40 -5.23
C THR A 37 -5.82 -20.06 -5.61
N ILE A 38 -6.51 -19.27 -6.42
CA ILE A 38 -6.17 -17.87 -6.67
C ILE A 38 -7.13 -16.99 -5.88
N TYR A 39 -6.57 -15.99 -5.22
CA TYR A 39 -7.29 -14.88 -4.63
C TYR A 39 -6.99 -13.62 -5.45
N LEU A 40 -8.05 -12.87 -5.75
CA LEU A 40 -7.99 -11.56 -6.38
C LEU A 40 -8.57 -10.54 -5.41
N ASP A 41 -7.80 -9.48 -5.15
CA ASP A 41 -8.19 -8.35 -4.30
C ASP A 41 -8.73 -8.78 -2.93
N GLY A 42 -8.03 -9.74 -2.32
CA GLY A 42 -8.32 -10.25 -0.98
C GLY A 42 -9.49 -11.26 -0.90
N THR A 43 -10.13 -11.59 -2.02
CA THR A 43 -11.24 -12.54 -2.11
C THR A 43 -10.87 -13.77 -2.93
N MET A 44 -11.43 -14.94 -2.61
CA MET A 44 -11.19 -16.15 -3.40
C MET A 44 -11.84 -15.94 -4.78
N ASP A 45 -11.07 -16.18 -5.84
CA ASP A 45 -11.55 -16.01 -7.21
C ASP A 45 -11.77 -17.37 -7.87
N VAL A 46 -10.71 -18.16 -8.04
CA VAL A 46 -10.79 -19.50 -8.66
C VAL A 46 -10.03 -20.55 -7.86
N SER A 47 -10.46 -21.81 -7.98
CA SER A 47 -9.71 -22.94 -7.44
C SER A 47 -9.80 -24.15 -8.35
N ALA A 48 -8.76 -24.98 -8.33
CA ALA A 48 -8.71 -26.23 -9.07
C ALA A 48 -7.96 -27.29 -8.28
N THR A 49 -8.10 -28.54 -8.71
CA THR A 49 -7.30 -29.67 -8.24
C THR A 49 -6.34 -30.13 -9.33
N GLY A 50 -5.19 -30.66 -8.92
CA GLY A 50 -4.14 -31.10 -9.82
C GLY A 50 -3.07 -31.92 -9.09
N PRO A 51 -2.36 -32.80 -9.80
CA PRO A 51 -1.37 -33.69 -9.20
C PRO A 51 -0.26 -32.88 -8.50
N VAL A 52 0.21 -33.39 -7.37
CA VAL A 52 1.40 -32.85 -6.69
C VAL A 52 2.63 -33.46 -7.36
N LYS A 53 3.52 -32.60 -7.84
CA LYS A 53 4.81 -33.02 -8.41
C LYS A 53 5.91 -32.16 -7.82
N ASP A 54 7.12 -32.72 -7.76
CA ASP A 54 8.28 -31.94 -7.35
C ASP A 54 8.59 -30.84 -8.36
N LEU A 55 8.98 -29.67 -7.85
CA LEU A 55 9.48 -28.58 -8.67
C LEU A 55 10.91 -28.92 -9.09
N LYS A 56 11.21 -28.85 -10.39
CA LYS A 56 12.58 -28.99 -10.88
C LYS A 56 13.35 -27.71 -10.58
N SER A 57 14.46 -27.82 -9.85
CA SER A 57 15.32 -26.68 -9.48
C SER A 57 16.18 -26.14 -10.63
N SER A 58 16.05 -26.69 -11.83
CA SER A 58 16.86 -26.30 -13.00
C SER A 58 16.41 -25.02 -13.69
N ILE A 59 15.29 -24.41 -13.26
CA ILE A 59 14.77 -23.15 -13.80
C ILE A 59 14.70 -22.14 -12.65
N ALA A 60 15.30 -20.96 -12.87
CA ALA A 60 15.25 -19.86 -11.92
C ALA A 60 13.83 -19.31 -11.75
N VAL A 61 13.54 -18.68 -10.61
CA VAL A 61 12.30 -17.92 -10.44
C VAL A 61 12.43 -16.62 -11.24
N GLY A 62 11.50 -16.38 -12.15
CA GLY A 62 11.40 -15.16 -12.95
C GLY A 62 10.16 -14.34 -12.58
N MET A 63 10.25 -13.02 -12.74
CA MET A 63 9.12 -12.10 -12.60
C MET A 63 9.00 -11.27 -13.87
N GLY A 64 7.76 -11.02 -14.31
CA GLY A 64 7.49 -10.17 -15.47
C GLY A 64 7.87 -10.76 -16.83
N ALA A 65 8.34 -12.00 -16.90
CA ALA A 65 8.60 -12.70 -18.15
C ALA A 65 8.55 -14.22 -17.96
N ASP A 66 8.22 -14.97 -19.02
CA ASP A 66 8.47 -16.41 -19.04
C ASP A 66 9.97 -16.68 -19.19
N ILE A 67 10.58 -17.24 -18.15
CA ILE A 67 12.01 -17.54 -18.13
C ILE A 67 12.36 -18.86 -18.84
N ARG A 68 11.36 -19.71 -19.13
CA ARG A 68 11.56 -20.97 -19.84
C ARG A 68 11.71 -20.73 -21.35
N ASP A 69 10.72 -20.08 -21.96
CA ASP A 69 10.66 -19.93 -23.42
C ASP A 69 11.04 -18.50 -23.88
N ARG A 70 11.12 -17.53 -22.96
CA ARG A 70 11.52 -16.12 -23.22
C ARG A 70 10.72 -15.44 -24.32
N ASN A 71 9.42 -15.72 -24.40
CA ASN A 71 8.53 -15.25 -25.45
C ASN A 71 7.30 -14.48 -24.93
N GLU A 72 7.08 -14.47 -23.62
CA GLU A 72 5.99 -13.74 -22.98
C GLU A 72 6.54 -12.76 -21.94
N TYR A 73 6.08 -11.51 -21.99
CA TYR A 73 6.54 -10.42 -21.14
C TYR A 73 5.34 -9.67 -20.56
N LEU A 74 5.43 -9.31 -19.27
CA LEU A 74 4.46 -8.43 -18.64
C LEU A 74 4.64 -7.01 -19.16
N THR A 75 3.56 -6.43 -19.68
CA THR A 75 3.46 -4.99 -19.92
C THR A 75 2.66 -4.38 -18.76
N GLY A 76 3.36 -3.92 -17.72
CA GLY A 76 2.74 -3.43 -16.50
C GLY A 76 3.75 -3.21 -15.38
N GLN A 77 3.24 -2.98 -14.16
CA GLN A 77 4.05 -2.78 -12.96
C GLN A 77 3.84 -3.94 -11.98
N ILE A 78 4.87 -4.25 -11.19
CA ILE A 78 4.83 -5.25 -10.11
C ILE A 78 5.37 -4.56 -8.87
N ASP A 79 4.72 -4.76 -7.73
CA ASP A 79 5.19 -4.30 -6.43
C ASP A 79 4.83 -5.30 -5.32
N GLU A 80 5.53 -5.23 -4.20
CA GLU A 80 5.28 -5.96 -2.94
C GLU A 80 5.26 -7.50 -3.10
N VAL A 81 6.27 -8.04 -3.78
CA VAL A 81 6.40 -9.48 -4.03
C VAL A 81 6.87 -10.25 -2.79
N ALA A 82 6.15 -11.31 -2.44
CA ALA A 82 6.49 -12.19 -1.33
C ALA A 82 6.19 -13.67 -1.62
N ILE A 83 6.95 -14.56 -0.98
CA ILE A 83 6.82 -16.02 -1.10
C ILE A 83 6.79 -16.61 0.31
N TRP A 84 5.87 -17.54 0.55
CA TRP A 84 5.73 -18.25 1.82
C TRP A 84 6.01 -19.75 1.66
N SER A 85 6.64 -20.35 2.66
CA SER A 85 6.88 -21.81 2.75
C SER A 85 5.66 -22.61 3.19
N ARG A 86 4.50 -21.95 3.37
CA ARG A 86 3.24 -22.54 3.79
C ARG A 86 2.06 -21.96 3.02
N ALA A 87 0.95 -22.69 2.99
CA ALA A 87 -0.31 -22.15 2.53
C ALA A 87 -0.81 -21.07 3.50
N LEU A 88 -1.17 -19.90 2.95
CA LEU A 88 -1.85 -18.86 3.71
C LEU A 88 -3.33 -19.22 3.88
N SER A 89 -3.92 -18.78 4.99
CA SER A 89 -5.36 -18.80 5.20
C SER A 89 -6.04 -17.63 4.48
N GLN A 90 -7.34 -17.76 4.21
CA GLN A 90 -8.14 -16.66 3.63
C GLN A 90 -8.08 -15.38 4.48
N LYS A 91 -8.06 -15.52 5.81
CA LYS A 91 -7.96 -14.37 6.73
C LYS A 91 -6.63 -13.65 6.54
N GLU A 92 -5.52 -14.39 6.42
CA GLU A 92 -4.21 -13.80 6.18
C GLU A 92 -4.13 -13.08 4.82
N VAL A 93 -4.67 -13.70 3.76
CA VAL A 93 -4.74 -13.05 2.43
C VAL A 93 -5.49 -11.73 2.50
N LYS A 94 -6.65 -11.71 3.17
CA LYS A 94 -7.45 -10.50 3.34
C LYS A 94 -6.72 -9.44 4.18
N THR A 95 -6.03 -9.86 5.24
CA THR A 95 -5.20 -8.94 6.04
C THR A 95 -4.09 -8.31 5.19
N ILE A 96 -3.36 -9.11 4.41
CA ILE A 96 -2.29 -8.62 3.53
C ILE A 96 -2.85 -7.61 2.53
N PHE A 97 -3.94 -7.94 1.84
CA PHE A 97 -4.61 -7.03 0.91
C PHE A 97 -4.97 -5.69 1.55
N ASN A 98 -5.62 -5.73 2.72
CA ASN A 98 -6.01 -4.52 3.44
C ASN A 98 -4.80 -3.70 3.88
N THR A 99 -3.73 -4.35 4.35
CA THR A 99 -2.49 -3.68 4.73
C THR A 99 -1.87 -2.97 3.53
N LEU A 100 -1.77 -3.63 2.37
CA LEU A 100 -1.22 -3.02 1.16
C LEU A 100 -2.08 -1.87 0.63
N ASN A 101 -3.41 -2.02 0.62
CA ASN A 101 -4.31 -0.92 0.26
C ASN A 101 -4.24 0.26 1.23
N SER A 102 -3.97 -0.02 2.51
CA SER A 102 -3.73 1.02 3.51
C SER A 102 -2.33 1.64 3.43
N ARG A 103 -1.43 1.16 2.56
CA ARG A 103 -0.17 1.88 2.28
C ARG A 103 -0.36 3.03 1.30
N ASN A 104 -1.45 3.03 0.52
CA ASN A 104 -1.91 4.19 -0.26
C ASN A 104 -2.61 5.27 0.60
N ILE A 105 -2.26 5.32 1.89
CA ILE A 105 -2.74 6.34 2.81
C ILE A 105 -2.06 7.67 2.45
N THR A 106 -2.73 8.42 1.58
CA THR A 106 -2.49 9.87 1.39
C THR A 106 -3.01 10.68 2.59
N THR A 107 -3.66 10.00 3.53
CA THR A 107 -4.18 10.58 4.78
C THR A 107 -3.58 9.83 5.94
N VAL A 108 -2.27 9.99 6.18
CA VAL A 108 -1.72 9.62 7.47
C VAL A 108 -2.58 10.39 8.46
N SER A 109 -3.50 9.68 9.12
CA SER A 109 -4.29 10.21 10.22
C SER A 109 -3.32 10.32 11.37
N THR A 110 -2.35 11.23 11.26
CA THR A 110 -1.60 11.66 12.42
C THR A 110 -2.61 12.29 13.36
N PRO A 111 -2.46 12.09 14.68
CA PRO A 111 -3.12 12.94 15.65
C PRO A 111 -3.02 14.40 15.20
N PRO A 112 -4.10 15.19 15.35
CA PRO A 112 -4.04 16.60 15.01
C PRO A 112 -2.81 17.26 15.64
N GLN A 113 -2.11 18.08 14.86
CA GLN A 113 -0.91 18.79 15.29
C GLN A 113 -0.92 20.22 14.77
N CYS A 114 0.03 21.02 15.27
CA CYS A 114 0.18 22.41 14.86
C CYS A 114 1.00 22.53 13.58
N PHE A 115 0.47 23.27 12.61
CA PHE A 115 1.16 23.67 11.39
C PHE A 115 1.33 25.18 11.38
N TRP A 116 2.44 25.66 10.83
CA TRP A 116 2.68 27.08 10.60
C TRP A 116 2.86 27.35 9.12
N MET A 117 2.42 28.52 8.68
CA MET A 117 2.60 28.96 7.30
C MET A 117 4.02 29.50 7.15
N GLU A 118 4.88 28.78 6.43
CA GLU A 118 6.25 29.25 6.22
C GLU A 118 6.28 30.48 5.32
N ASN A 119 6.99 31.52 5.73
CA ASN A 119 7.15 32.75 4.94
C ASN A 119 8.62 33.08 4.66
N ILE A 120 9.54 32.19 5.06
CA ILE A 120 10.99 32.40 4.96
C ILE A 120 11.47 32.09 3.54
N SER A 121 10.94 31.03 2.92
CA SER A 121 11.32 30.65 1.56
C SER A 121 10.53 31.41 0.49
N GLY A 122 9.47 32.13 0.90
CA GLY A 122 8.55 32.82 0.01
C GLY A 122 7.56 31.90 -0.71
N GLN A 123 7.53 30.60 -0.39
CA GLN A 123 6.61 29.65 -1.03
C GLN A 123 5.24 29.57 -0.33
N PHE A 124 5.12 30.06 0.92
CA PHE A 124 3.87 30.10 1.67
C PHE A 124 3.22 28.72 1.80
N ASN A 125 4.04 27.73 2.18
CA ASN A 125 3.58 26.36 2.40
C ASN A 125 3.30 26.10 3.89
N TRP A 126 2.28 25.29 4.17
CA TRP A 126 2.07 24.76 5.52
C TRP A 126 3.12 23.70 5.84
N ILE A 127 3.84 23.87 6.95
CA ILE A 127 4.78 22.85 7.46
C ILE A 127 4.55 22.60 8.96
N PRO A 128 4.92 21.42 9.49
CA PRO A 128 4.80 21.12 10.91
C PRO A 128 5.55 22.13 11.79
N ALA A 129 4.87 22.71 12.78
CA ALA A 129 5.47 23.70 13.67
C ALA A 129 6.50 23.09 14.63
N ASN A 130 6.43 21.78 14.90
CA ASN A 130 7.43 21.09 15.70
C ASN A 130 8.85 21.12 15.10
N ILE A 131 8.98 21.28 13.77
CA ILE A 131 10.27 21.46 13.10
C ILE A 131 10.91 22.79 13.50
N VAL A 132 10.09 23.83 13.74
CA VAL A 132 10.58 25.17 14.12
C VAL A 132 10.86 25.25 15.61
N TYR A 133 9.95 24.71 16.43
CA TYR A 133 10.05 24.79 17.88
C TYR A 133 10.83 23.64 18.51
N ASN A 134 11.25 22.65 17.71
CA ASN A 134 11.88 21.41 18.16
C ASN A 134 11.08 20.71 19.28
N LYS A 135 9.75 20.85 19.27
CA LYS A 135 8.81 20.23 20.21
C LYS A 135 7.42 20.12 19.59
N GLU A 136 6.65 19.12 19.99
CA GLU A 136 5.22 19.09 19.67
C GLU A 136 4.49 20.19 20.46
N LEU A 137 3.67 20.96 19.75
CA LEU A 137 2.81 21.99 20.35
C LEU A 137 1.45 21.39 20.64
N THR A 138 0.95 21.66 21.84
CA THR A 138 -0.44 21.38 22.20
C THR A 138 -1.40 22.23 21.37
N LYS A 139 -2.68 21.83 21.31
CA LYS A 139 -3.73 22.61 20.65
C LYS A 139 -3.79 24.04 21.19
N GLN A 140 -3.64 24.20 22.51
CA GLN A 140 -3.64 25.50 23.18
C GLN A 140 -2.44 26.36 22.75
N GLU A 141 -1.22 25.81 22.76
CA GLU A 141 -0.05 26.58 22.31
C GLU A 141 -0.17 26.99 20.83
N CYS A 142 -0.72 26.11 19.98
CA CYS A 142 -0.97 26.44 18.58
C CYS A 142 -1.98 27.57 18.40
N PHE A 143 -3.08 27.54 19.18
CA PHE A 143 -4.09 28.60 19.22
C PHE A 143 -3.51 29.94 19.67
N GLU A 144 -2.61 29.92 20.66
CA GLU A 144 -1.96 31.13 21.15
C GLU A 144 -1.06 31.78 20.09
N LEU A 145 -0.44 30.97 19.22
CA LEU A 145 0.45 31.44 18.16
C LEU A 145 -0.29 31.95 16.92
N ASP A 146 -1.48 31.43 16.61
CA ASP A 146 -2.22 31.81 15.39
C ASP A 146 -2.63 33.29 15.41
N SER A 147 -2.20 34.04 14.40
CA SER A 147 -2.58 35.44 14.18
C SER A 147 -3.62 35.63 13.06
N CYS A 148 -3.99 34.57 12.35
CA CYS A 148 -4.71 34.70 11.07
C CYS A 148 -6.16 34.25 11.13
N ASP A 149 -6.49 33.27 11.98
CA ASP A 149 -7.81 32.63 11.96
C ASP A 149 -8.30 32.32 13.39
N GLY A 150 -8.42 33.39 14.19
CA GLY A 150 -9.10 33.36 15.48
C GLY A 150 -8.25 33.00 16.71
N GLY A 151 -6.93 32.85 16.54
CA GLY A 151 -5.99 32.68 17.67
C GLY A 151 -5.68 33.96 18.45
N LEU A 152 -4.78 33.86 19.43
CA LEU A 152 -4.40 35.00 20.30
C LEU A 152 -3.29 35.89 19.72
N GLY A 153 -2.71 35.55 18.57
CA GLY A 153 -1.73 36.38 17.88
C GLY A 153 -0.38 36.57 18.60
N LYS A 154 0.01 35.67 19.51
CA LYS A 154 1.27 35.82 20.28
C LYS A 154 2.54 35.60 19.46
N SER A 155 2.43 35.12 18.22
CA SER A 155 3.58 34.92 17.33
C SER A 155 4.09 36.22 16.67
N GLY A 156 3.37 37.33 16.78
CA GLY A 156 3.74 38.59 16.12
C GLY A 156 3.43 38.62 14.62
N GLY A 157 2.44 37.83 14.16
CA GLY A 157 1.94 37.87 12.77
C GLY A 157 2.00 36.55 12.00
N GLY A 158 2.48 35.46 12.61
CA GLY A 158 2.48 34.15 11.97
C GLY A 158 1.10 33.50 11.93
N CYS A 159 0.77 32.83 10.82
CA CYS A 159 -0.45 32.02 10.71
C CYS A 159 -0.18 30.59 11.16
N TYR A 160 -1.06 30.08 12.03
CA TYR A 160 -0.98 28.71 12.54
C TYR A 160 -2.32 28.01 12.38
N MET A 161 -2.32 26.68 12.20
CA MET A 161 -3.54 25.88 12.13
C MET A 161 -3.38 24.54 12.85
N TRP A 162 -4.49 24.06 13.41
CA TRP A 162 -4.60 22.71 13.96
C TRP A 162 -5.24 21.77 12.92
N ALA A 163 -4.53 20.73 12.50
CA ALA A 163 -5.02 19.84 11.44
C ALA A 163 -4.43 18.43 11.55
N ASN A 164 -5.01 17.47 10.83
CA ASN A 164 -4.46 16.11 10.72
C ASN A 164 -3.34 15.98 9.69
N SER A 165 -3.14 16.97 8.81
CA SER A 165 -2.04 17.01 7.83
C SER A 165 -1.93 18.40 7.19
N ILE A 166 -0.86 18.64 6.44
CA ILE A 166 -0.66 19.88 5.67
C ILE A 166 -1.72 20.11 4.57
N LYS A 167 -2.47 19.07 4.18
CA LYS A 167 -3.54 19.13 3.16
C LYS A 167 -4.94 18.99 3.76
N ALA A 168 -5.05 18.75 5.07
CA ALA A 168 -6.33 18.56 5.73
C ALA A 168 -7.04 19.91 5.97
N LYS A 169 -8.37 19.87 6.12
CA LYS A 169 -9.11 21.03 6.60
C LYS A 169 -8.69 21.37 8.02
N ARG A 170 -8.60 22.66 8.32
CA ARG A 170 -8.42 23.17 9.69
C ARG A 170 -9.49 22.59 10.60
N ILE A 171 -9.07 22.12 11.77
CA ILE A 171 -9.94 21.77 12.89
C ILE A 171 -10.15 23.02 13.72
N ALA A 172 -11.40 23.31 14.10
CA ALA A 172 -11.72 24.47 14.94
C ALA A 172 -11.00 24.38 16.30
N TRP A 173 -10.59 25.55 16.80
CA TRP A 173 -9.99 25.71 18.12
C TRP A 173 -10.88 25.20 19.24
#